data_AF-A0AAW7JSP0-F1
#
_entry.id   AF-A0AAW7JSP0-F1
#
_cell.length_a   1.000
_cell.length_b   1.000
_cell.length_c   1.000
_cell.angle_alpha   90.00
_cell.angle_beta   90.00
_cell.angle_gamma   90.00
#
_symmetry.space_group_name_H-M   'P 1'
#
loop_
_entity.id
_entity.type
_entity.pdbx_description
1 polymer ?
#
loop_
_entity_poly.entity_id
_entity_poly.type
_entity_poly.pdbx_seq_one_letter_code
_entity_poly.pdbx_strand_id
1 'polypeptide(L)' 'MVLARGIRSGFAVFDETISWYGDLPLLGFPASDACSIRIDSAEVAHDLLCDVLGRDIGGRA' A
#
# COMPACT_ATOMS: atom_id res chain seq x y z
N MET A 1 28.76 -6.25 6.82
CA MET A 1 28.08 -5.49 5.76
C MET A 1 26.63 -5.94 5.73
N VAL A 2 25.73 -5.24 6.42
CA VAL A 2 24.27 -5.52 6.39
C VAL A 2 23.62 -4.29 5.79
N LEU A 3 23.03 -4.46 4.61
CA LEU A 3 22.39 -3.40 3.82
C LEU A 3 21.23 -2.76 4.59
N ALA A 4 21.12 -1.44 4.44
CA ALA A 4 20.10 -0.60 5.05
C ALA A 4 18.69 -1.19 4.93
N ARG A 5 17.99 -1.33 6.07
CA ARG A 5 16.55 -1.64 6.13
C ARG A 5 15.77 -0.44 5.58
N GLY A 6 15.65 -0.33 4.27
CA GLY A 6 14.70 0.59 3.65
C GLY A 6 13.29 0.19 4.09
N ILE A 7 12.57 1.12 4.72
CA ILE A 7 11.15 0.95 5.06
C ILE A 7 10.41 0.73 3.73
N ARG A 8 9.91 -0.48 3.48
CA ARG A 8 9.02 -0.73 2.35
C ARG A 8 7.61 -0.42 2.83
N SER A 9 7.11 0.77 2.51
CA SER A 9 5.68 1.04 2.67
C SER A 9 4.91 0.23 1.61
N GLY A 10 3.81 -0.37 2.04
CA GLY A 10 2.86 -1.07 1.20
C GLY A 10 1.48 -0.45 1.33
N PHE A 11 0.61 -0.79 0.39
CA PHE A 11 -0.80 -0.50 0.50
C PHE A 11 -1.62 -1.75 0.17
N ALA A 12 -2.85 -1.79 0.66
CA ALA A 12 -3.83 -2.80 0.32
C ALA A 12 -5.20 -2.14 0.18
N VAL A 13 -5.98 -2.58 -0.79
CA VAL A 13 -7.38 -2.19 -0.96
C VAL A 13 -8.24 -3.44 -0.77
N PHE A 14 -9.23 -3.35 0.09
CA PHE A 14 -10.18 -4.42 0.40
C PHE A 14 -11.59 -3.96 0.03
N ASP A 15 -12.31 -4.84 -0.67
CA ASP A 15 -13.72 -4.66 -1.02
C ASP A 15 -14.01 -3.31 -1.73
N GLU A 16 -13.00 -2.78 -2.44
CA GLU A 16 -13.06 -1.48 -3.13
C GLU A 16 -13.52 -0.30 -2.24
N THR A 17 -13.43 -0.45 -0.91
CA THR A 17 -13.96 0.54 0.06
C THR A 17 -12.95 0.85 1.14
N ILE A 18 -12.15 -0.13 1.56
CA ILE A 18 -11.20 0.03 2.65
C ILE A 18 -9.78 0.07 2.09
N SER A 19 -9.06 1.15 2.35
CA SER A 19 -7.66 1.33 1.96
C SER A 19 -6.74 1.33 3.17
N TRP A 20 -5.65 0.56 3.10
CA TRP A 20 -4.61 0.49 4.13
C TRP A 20 -3.31 0.98 3.52
N TYR A 21 -2.58 1.83 4.22
CA TYR A 21 -1.27 2.32 3.82
C TYR A 21 -0.33 2.32 5.03
N GLY A 22 0.87 1.77 4.89
CA GLY A 22 1.84 1.75 5.99
C GLY A 22 2.99 0.78 5.75
N ASP A 23 3.78 0.58 6.78
CA ASP A 23 4.87 -0.42 6.79
C ASP A 23 4.43 -1.76 7.41
N LEU A 24 3.14 -1.90 7.71
CA LEU A 24 2.53 -3.12 8.21
C LEU A 24 2.65 -4.24 7.15
N PRO A 25 3.40 -5.33 7.41
CA PRO A 25 3.52 -6.43 6.47
C PRO A 25 2.17 -7.15 6.30
N LEU A 26 1.65 -7.20 5.07
CA LEU A 26 0.36 -7.85 4.77
C LEU A 26 0.36 -9.36 5.04
N LEU A 27 1.52 -10.02 4.99
CA LEU A 27 1.70 -11.47 5.17
C LEU A 27 2.61 -11.81 6.36
N GLY A 28 2.75 -10.93 7.34
CA GLY A 28 3.66 -11.14 8.45
C GLY A 28 3.24 -10.42 9.73
N PHE A 29 4.03 -10.62 10.78
CA PHE A 29 3.84 -9.90 12.03
C PHE A 29 4.46 -8.50 11.94
N PRO A 30 3.75 -7.44 12.33
CA PRO A 30 4.33 -6.11 12.43
C PRO A 30 5.53 -6.09 13.39
N ALA A 31 6.52 -5.28 13.05
CA ALA A 31 7.47 -4.81 14.06
C ALA A 31 6.74 -3.89 15.05
N SER A 32 7.28 -3.75 16.26
CA SER A 32 6.64 -2.94 17.31
C SER A 32 6.50 -1.45 16.96
N ASP A 33 7.28 -0.98 15.99
CA ASP A 33 7.30 0.38 15.46
C ASP A 33 6.53 0.53 14.14
N ALA A 34 5.92 -0.56 13.63
CA ALA A 34 5.13 -0.51 12.42
C ALA A 34 3.86 0.35 12.63
N CYS A 35 3.59 1.23 11.68
CA CYS A 35 2.45 2.13 11.65
C CYS A 35 1.69 2.01 10.31
N SER A 36 0.36 2.02 10.41
CA SER A 36 -0.51 2.00 9.25
C SER A 36 -1.69 2.93 9.45
N ILE A 37 -2.15 3.53 8.36
CA ILE A 37 -3.37 4.31 8.27
C ILE A 37 -4.40 3.45 7.54
N ARG A 38 -5.60 3.37 8.12
CA ARG A 38 -6.79 2.80 7.48
C ARG A 38 -7.74 3.93 7.09
N ILE A 39 -8.20 3.91 5.85
CA ILE A 39 -9.19 4.83 5.32
C ILE A 39 -10.40 3.99 4.87
N ASP A 40 -11.59 4.40 5.31
CA ASP A 40 -12.86 3.78 4.97
C ASP A 40 -13.62 4.74 4.04
N SER A 41 -13.36 4.61 2.75
CA SER A 41 -13.94 5.45 1.70
C SER A 41 -13.76 4.77 0.34
N ALA A 42 -14.88 4.51 -0.33
CA ALA A 42 -14.90 3.96 -1.68
C ALA A 42 -14.26 4.90 -2.71
N GLU A 43 -14.36 6.21 -2.52
CA GLU A 43 -13.74 7.22 -3.40
C GLU A 43 -12.22 7.10 -3.34
N VAL A 44 -11.67 7.02 -2.13
CA VAL A 44 -10.22 6.88 -1.93
C VAL A 44 -9.72 5.54 -2.45
N ALA A 45 -10.46 4.46 -2.22
CA ALA A 45 -10.11 3.13 -2.72
C ALA A 45 -10.13 3.07 -4.25
N HIS A 46 -11.10 3.72 -4.89
CA HIS A 46 -11.19 3.82 -6.35
C HIS A 46 -9.99 4.59 -6.92
N ASP A 47 -9.68 5.76 -6.38
CA ASP A 47 -8.54 6.58 -6.82
C ASP A 47 -7.22 5.80 -6.69
N LEU A 48 -7.01 5.09 -5.58
CA LEU A 48 -5.83 4.25 -5.36
C LEU A 48 -5.72 3.11 -6.38
N LEU A 49 -6.83 2.42 -6.68
CA LEU A 49 -6.85 1.35 -7.68
C LEU A 49 -6.57 1.89 -9.08
N CYS A 50 -7.14 3.04 -9.44
CA CYS A 50 -6.88 3.70 -10.72
C CYS A 50 -5.41 4.11 -10.86
N ASP A 51 -4.78 4.64 -9.80
CA ASP A 51 -3.37 5.02 -9.81
C ASP A 51 -2.43 3.83 -9.98
N VAL A 52 -2.77 2.68 -9.39
CA VAL A 52 -1.94 1.47 -9.42
C VAL A 52 -2.11 0.71 -10.73
N LEU A 53 -3.36 0.48 -11.13
CA LEU A 53 -3.69 -0.26 -12.35
C LEU A 53 -3.46 0.59 -13.61
N GLY A 54 -3.64 1.92 -13.51
CA GLY A 54 -3.41 2.85 -14.60
C GLY A 54 -1.93 3.08 -14.94
N ARG A 55 -1.02 2.83 -13.98
CA ARG A 55 0.44 2.90 -14.24
C ARG A 55 0.98 1.73 -15.07
N ASP A 56 0.23 0.64 -15.22
CA ASP A 56 0.69 -0.54 -15.95
C ASP A 56 0.59 -0.40 -17.49
N ILE A 57 -0.04 0.69 -17.99
CA ILE A 57 -0.30 0.91 -19.42
C ILE A 57 0.55 2.05 -20.02
N GLY A 58 1.42 2.70 -19.23
CA GLY A 58 2.07 3.96 -19.60
C GLY A 58 3.61 4.00 -19.58
N GLY A 59 4.31 2.86 -19.65
CA GLY A 59 5.74 2.84 -19.33
C GLY A 59 6.62 1.81 -20.04
N ARG A 60 6.56 1.72 -21.38
CA ARG A 60 7.67 1.22 -22.20
C ARG A 60 7.47 1.60 -23.68
N ALA A 61 7.93 2.80 -24.03
CA ALA A 61 8.27 3.20 -25.40
C ALA A 61 9.63 3.92 -25.34
#